data_AF-A0A381T339-F1
#
_entry.id   AF-A0A381T339-F1
#
_cell.length_a   1.000
_cell.length_b   1.000
_cell.length_c   1.000
_cell.angle_alpha   90.00
_cell.angle_beta   90.00
_cell.angle_gamma   90.00
#
_symmetry.space_group_name_H-M   'P 1'
#
loop_
_entity.id
_entity.type
_entity.pdbx_description
1 polymer ?
#
loop_
_entity_poly.entity_id
_entity_poly.type
_entity_poly.pdbx_seq_one_letter_code
_entity_poly.pdbx_strand_id
1 'polypeptide(L)'
;GNHFMHALRRNMDINILLFNNRIYGLTKGQYSPTSEVGKVTKASPFGSLDIPLNPPSLALGAQATFVARTIDRWQAHLSQMLERSYRHDGGSLIEIYQNCNIFNDGAFEEYTSADKFDNVIELKHGEPMVFAKGTKGIKLDGFTATVIDMEKHSVDDLLIHDETNLDLAHIIANWTSHPVLPEPIGVIYSVDKPTYNSEMVAQVDSAVKQKGAGKVQDLLNAGDTWTVK
;
A
#
# COMPACT_ATOMS: atom_id res chain seq x y z
N GLY A 1 -6.52 11.19 -2.99
CA GLY A 1 -5.79 11.42 -4.25
C GLY A 1 -4.49 12.15 -4.00
N ASN A 2 -4.46 13.48 -4.15
CA ASN A 2 -3.19 14.23 -4.21
C ASN A 2 -2.39 14.23 -2.88
N HIS A 3 -3.05 14.44 -1.74
CA HIS A 3 -2.38 14.42 -0.44
C HIS A 3 -1.72 13.08 -0.12
N PHE A 4 -2.37 11.99 -0.53
CA PHE A 4 -1.84 10.63 -0.38
C PHE A 4 -0.48 10.48 -1.08
N MET A 5 -0.40 10.89 -2.35
CA MET A 5 0.87 10.84 -3.10
C MET A 5 1.95 11.72 -2.47
N HIS A 6 1.60 12.93 -2.03
CA HIS A 6 2.58 13.84 -1.43
C HIS A 6 3.06 13.39 -0.05
N ALA A 7 2.22 12.75 0.75
CA ALA A 7 2.61 12.21 2.05
C ALA A 7 3.62 11.07 1.89
N LEU A 8 3.34 10.14 0.96
CA LEU A 8 4.24 9.03 0.64
C LEU A 8 5.56 9.51 0.03
N ARG A 9 5.50 10.42 -0.96
CA ARG A 9 6.71 10.97 -1.60
C ARG A 9 7.65 11.69 -0.63
N ARG A 10 7.10 12.33 0.39
CA ARG A 10 7.88 12.99 1.45
C ARG A 10 8.39 12.00 2.48
N ASN A 11 7.96 10.74 2.45
CA ASN A 11 8.23 9.78 3.52
C ASN A 11 7.88 10.38 4.90
N MET A 12 6.66 10.95 5.01
CA MET A 12 6.16 11.45 6.30
C MET A 12 5.92 10.26 7.22
N ASP A 13 6.40 10.34 8.46
CA ASP A 13 6.24 9.29 9.48
C ASP A 13 4.77 9.20 9.94
N ILE A 14 3.96 8.50 9.15
CA ILE A 14 2.53 8.28 9.34
C ILE A 14 2.12 6.91 8.80
N ASN A 15 1.11 6.31 9.43
CA ASN A 15 0.49 5.06 8.97
C ASN A 15 -0.82 5.34 8.23
N ILE A 16 -0.90 4.94 6.96
CA ILE A 16 -2.12 5.06 6.14
C ILE A 16 -2.81 3.70 6.07
N LEU A 17 -3.95 3.58 6.75
CA LEU A 17 -4.81 2.39 6.70
C LEU A 17 -5.94 2.62 5.71
N LEU A 18 -5.87 1.96 4.55
CA LEU A 18 -6.89 2.04 3.50
C LEU A 18 -7.88 0.88 3.64
N PHE A 19 -9.03 1.15 4.24
CA PHE A 19 -10.16 0.20 4.23
C PHE A 19 -10.79 0.17 2.84
N ASN A 20 -10.41 -0.82 2.05
CA ASN A 20 -10.90 -1.00 0.69
C ASN A 20 -12.10 -1.95 0.70
N ASN A 21 -13.28 -1.39 0.49
CA ASN A 21 -14.54 -2.12 0.31
C ASN A 21 -15.16 -1.88 -1.07
N ARG A 22 -14.39 -1.27 -1.99
CA ARG A 22 -14.79 -0.94 -3.36
C ARG A 22 -16.10 -0.16 -3.47
N ILE A 23 -16.50 0.62 -2.45
CA ILE A 23 -17.73 1.42 -2.52
C ILE A 23 -17.75 2.59 -1.53
N TYR A 24 -18.45 3.67 -1.86
CA TYR A 24 -18.72 4.73 -0.89
C TYR A 24 -19.93 4.37 -0.02
N GLY A 25 -19.69 3.54 1.00
CA GLY A 25 -20.74 3.04 1.89
C GLY A 25 -21.49 4.15 2.64
N LEU A 26 -20.78 5.14 3.20
CA LEU A 26 -21.39 6.19 4.02
C LEU A 26 -22.35 7.10 3.23
N THR A 27 -22.04 7.41 1.98
CA THR A 27 -22.86 8.25 1.10
C THR A 27 -23.94 7.47 0.35
N LYS A 28 -24.23 6.23 0.79
CA LYS A 28 -25.28 5.34 0.26
C LYS A 28 -24.94 4.62 -1.05
N GLY A 29 -23.68 4.25 -1.23
CA GLY A 29 -23.29 3.20 -2.17
C GLY A 29 -22.96 3.66 -3.59
N GLN A 30 -22.36 4.84 -3.77
CA GLN A 30 -21.74 5.20 -5.06
C GLN A 30 -20.47 4.38 -5.29
N TYR A 31 -20.07 4.18 -6.55
CA TYR A 31 -18.80 3.52 -6.84
C TYR A 31 -17.62 4.37 -6.34
N SER A 32 -16.56 3.69 -5.96
CA SER A 32 -15.30 4.24 -5.47
C SER A 32 -14.20 4.08 -6.54
N PRO A 33 -13.03 4.70 -6.37
CA PRO A 33 -11.91 4.55 -7.31
C PRO A 33 -11.37 3.11 -7.42
N THR A 34 -11.74 2.20 -6.52
CA THR A 34 -11.35 0.79 -6.54
C THR A 34 -12.50 -0.14 -6.96
N SER A 35 -13.67 0.41 -7.30
CA SER A 35 -14.81 -0.37 -7.81
C SER A 35 -14.51 -0.98 -9.17
N GLU A 36 -15.03 -2.18 -9.39
CA GLU A 36 -14.84 -2.91 -10.64
C GLU A 36 -15.47 -2.18 -11.84
N VAL A 37 -14.90 -2.38 -13.02
CA VAL A 37 -15.55 -1.96 -14.27
C VAL A 37 -16.91 -2.65 -14.38
N GLY A 38 -17.93 -1.89 -14.77
CA GLY A 38 -19.31 -2.37 -14.86
C GLY A 38 -20.05 -2.38 -13.52
N LYS A 39 -19.44 -1.94 -12.41
CA LYS A 39 -20.10 -1.94 -11.10
C LYS A 39 -21.38 -1.10 -11.11
N VAL A 40 -22.53 -1.75 -11.05
CA VAL A 40 -23.85 -1.09 -10.98
C VAL A 40 -24.08 -0.58 -9.56
N THR A 41 -24.42 0.70 -9.46
CA THR A 41 -24.82 1.34 -8.20
C THR A 41 -26.04 2.22 -8.42
N LYS A 42 -26.63 2.76 -7.35
CA LYS A 42 -27.76 3.70 -7.48
C LYS A 42 -27.41 4.95 -8.27
N ALA A 43 -26.18 5.45 -8.13
CA ALA A 43 -25.69 6.62 -8.87
C ALA A 43 -25.11 6.27 -10.26
N SER A 44 -24.89 4.99 -10.53
CA SER A 44 -24.36 4.48 -11.80
C SER A 44 -25.16 3.27 -12.24
N PRO A 45 -26.43 3.47 -12.65
CA PRO A 45 -27.35 2.39 -12.95
C PRO A 45 -26.94 1.55 -14.17
N PHE A 46 -26.07 2.09 -15.03
CA PHE A 46 -25.53 1.42 -16.20
C PHE A 46 -24.12 0.86 -15.97
N GLY A 47 -23.62 0.88 -14.73
CA GLY A 47 -22.28 0.40 -14.38
C GLY A 47 -21.22 1.51 -14.40
N SER A 48 -20.13 1.29 -13.64
CA SER A 48 -18.93 2.13 -13.70
C SER A 48 -18.17 1.91 -15.01
N LEU A 49 -17.65 2.98 -15.61
CA LEU A 49 -16.74 2.90 -16.76
C LEU A 49 -15.27 3.03 -16.34
N ASP A 50 -15.02 3.41 -15.09
CA ASP A 50 -13.69 3.73 -14.59
C ASP A 50 -12.88 2.45 -14.39
N ILE A 51 -11.62 2.48 -14.86
CA ILE A 51 -10.66 1.44 -14.55
C ILE A 51 -10.27 1.57 -13.08
N PRO A 52 -10.36 0.51 -12.27
CA PRO A 52 -10.03 0.57 -10.86
C PRO A 52 -8.57 0.99 -10.65
N LEU A 53 -8.34 1.89 -9.69
CA LEU A 53 -7.01 2.16 -9.18
C LEU A 53 -6.48 0.92 -8.46
N ASN A 54 -5.20 0.65 -8.66
CA ASN A 54 -4.43 -0.34 -7.91
C ASN A 54 -3.66 0.38 -6.80
N PRO A 55 -4.08 0.29 -5.52
CA PRO A 55 -3.48 1.09 -4.45
C PRO A 55 -2.00 0.80 -4.19
N PRO A 56 -1.52 -0.47 -4.15
CA PRO A 56 -0.09 -0.73 -4.07
C PRO A 56 0.71 -0.14 -5.23
N SER A 57 0.25 -0.30 -6.47
CA SER A 57 0.94 0.26 -7.64
C SER A 57 1.01 1.79 -7.58
N LEU A 58 -0.08 2.45 -7.17
CA LEU A 58 -0.13 3.89 -6.96
C LEU A 58 0.83 4.34 -5.84
N ALA A 59 0.91 3.59 -4.74
CA ALA A 59 1.79 3.90 -3.61
C ALA A 59 3.27 3.77 -3.98
N LEU A 60 3.63 2.68 -4.67
CA LEU A 60 5.00 2.47 -5.18
C LEU A 60 5.37 3.57 -6.19
N GLY A 61 4.48 3.91 -7.12
CA GLY A 61 4.66 5.04 -8.05
C GLY A 61 4.80 6.39 -7.35
N ALA A 62 4.21 6.54 -6.15
CA ALA A 62 4.35 7.71 -5.29
C ALA A 62 5.59 7.67 -4.37
N GLN A 63 6.51 6.72 -4.57
CA GLN A 63 7.76 6.55 -3.81
C GLN A 63 7.54 6.13 -2.34
N ALA A 64 6.46 5.41 -2.03
CA ALA A 64 6.25 4.83 -0.71
C ALA A 64 7.43 3.93 -0.29
N THR A 65 7.78 3.98 1.00
CA THR A 65 8.83 3.16 1.61
C THR A 65 8.30 1.90 2.25
N PHE A 66 7.00 1.84 2.55
CA PHE A 66 6.32 0.65 3.06
C PHE A 66 4.96 0.49 2.38
N VAL A 67 4.72 -0.66 1.78
CA VAL A 67 3.46 -1.02 1.13
C VAL A 67 3.10 -2.45 1.51
N ALA A 68 1.94 -2.64 2.13
CA ALA A 68 1.42 -3.94 2.50
C ALA A 68 -0.07 -4.06 2.16
N ARG A 69 -0.54 -5.30 2.09
CA ARG A 69 -1.96 -5.64 1.94
C ARG A 69 -2.37 -6.69 2.96
N THR A 70 -3.58 -6.60 3.46
CA THR A 70 -4.16 -7.56 4.38
C THR A 70 -5.68 -7.68 4.21
N ILE A 71 -6.27 -8.61 4.95
CA ILE A 71 -7.70 -8.93 4.94
C ILE A 71 -8.23 -8.74 6.36
N ASP A 72 -9.35 -8.03 6.50
CA ASP A 72 -9.99 -7.74 7.79
C ASP A 72 -10.34 -9.01 8.60
N ARG A 73 -10.83 -10.05 7.92
CA ARG A 73 -11.20 -11.35 8.52
C ARG A 73 -10.00 -12.22 8.88
N TRP A 74 -8.79 -11.91 8.41
CA TRP A 74 -7.57 -12.61 8.78
C TRP A 74 -6.88 -11.87 9.94
N GLN A 75 -7.52 -11.88 11.11
CA GLN A 75 -7.16 -11.05 12.27
C GLN A 75 -5.69 -11.18 12.70
N ALA A 76 -5.14 -12.39 12.72
CA ALA A 76 -3.73 -12.61 13.07
C ALA A 76 -2.77 -11.90 12.10
N HIS A 77 -3.01 -12.04 10.80
CA HIS A 77 -2.22 -11.38 9.76
C HIS A 77 -2.43 -9.86 9.75
N LEU A 78 -3.67 -9.38 9.94
CA LEU A 78 -3.94 -7.96 10.12
C LEU A 78 -3.15 -7.37 11.29
N SER A 79 -3.15 -8.03 12.45
CA SER A 79 -2.37 -7.59 13.61
C SER A 79 -0.88 -7.52 13.30
N GLN A 80 -0.34 -8.53 12.60
CA GLN A 80 1.07 -8.55 12.18
C GLN A 80 1.41 -7.39 11.23
N MET A 81 0.55 -7.10 10.25
CA MET A 81 0.77 -6.00 9.31
C MET A 81 0.71 -4.64 10.01
N LEU A 82 -0.25 -4.43 10.91
CA LEU A 82 -0.34 -3.21 11.72
C LEU A 82 0.91 -3.00 12.58
N GLU A 83 1.43 -4.07 13.20
CA GLU A 83 2.67 -4.00 13.97
C GLU A 83 3.89 -3.67 13.09
N ARG A 84 4.02 -4.33 11.93
CA ARG A 84 5.08 -4.05 10.95
C ARG A 84 5.05 -2.59 10.49
N SER A 85 3.86 -2.07 10.15
CA SER A 85 3.69 -0.66 9.78
C SER A 85 4.00 0.28 10.93
N TYR A 86 3.60 -0.03 12.16
CA TYR A 86 3.87 0.82 13.31
C TYR A 86 5.37 0.95 13.59
N ARG A 87 6.15 -0.09 13.31
CA ARG A 87 7.60 -0.11 13.49
C ARG A 87 8.38 0.49 12.31
N HIS A 88 7.72 0.80 11.19
CA HIS A 88 8.34 1.38 10.02
C HIS A 88 8.64 2.87 10.27
N ASP A 89 9.89 3.29 10.11
CA ASP A 89 10.29 4.71 10.24
C ASP A 89 10.02 5.45 8.93
N GLY A 90 8.80 5.97 8.78
CA GLY A 90 8.37 6.66 7.58
C GLY A 90 6.92 6.41 7.17
N GLY A 91 6.61 6.74 5.92
CA GLY A 91 5.26 6.64 5.38
C GLY A 91 4.89 5.21 5.02
N SER A 92 3.84 4.70 5.64
CA SER A 92 3.32 3.36 5.36
C SER A 92 1.94 3.39 4.69
N LEU A 93 1.71 2.42 3.80
CA LEU A 93 0.37 2.05 3.35
C LEU A 93 0.07 0.60 3.74
N ILE A 94 -1.08 0.38 4.39
CA ILE A 94 -1.74 -0.92 4.47
C ILE A 94 -3.08 -0.83 3.74
N GLU A 95 -3.22 -1.57 2.65
CA GLU A 95 -4.53 -1.84 2.04
C GLU A 95 -5.22 -2.98 2.79
N ILE A 96 -6.42 -2.74 3.30
CA ILE A 96 -7.21 -3.70 4.08
C ILE A 96 -8.45 -4.04 3.26
N TYR A 97 -8.53 -5.27 2.74
CA TYR A 97 -9.74 -5.77 2.10
C TYR A 97 -10.82 -5.98 3.14
N GLN A 98 -11.99 -5.39 2.88
CA GLN A 98 -13.12 -5.34 3.79
C GLN A 98 -14.44 -5.45 3.04
N ASN A 99 -15.35 -6.32 3.51
CA ASN A 99 -16.68 -6.42 2.91
C ASN A 99 -17.59 -5.26 3.37
N CYS A 100 -18.48 -4.77 2.50
CA CYS A 100 -19.53 -3.82 2.87
C CYS A 100 -20.91 -4.45 2.71
N ASN A 101 -21.37 -5.17 3.74
CA ASN A 101 -22.62 -5.97 3.72
C ASN A 101 -23.86 -5.21 3.21
N ILE A 102 -23.94 -3.89 3.39
CA ILE A 102 -25.13 -3.10 3.04
C ILE A 102 -25.15 -2.72 1.55
N PHE A 103 -23.99 -2.37 0.97
CA PHE A 103 -23.94 -1.74 -0.36
C PHE A 103 -23.06 -2.49 -1.37
N ASN A 104 -22.13 -3.31 -0.91
CA ASN A 104 -21.22 -4.09 -1.73
C ASN A 104 -20.92 -5.43 -1.07
N ASP A 105 -21.96 -6.23 -0.86
CA ASP A 105 -21.83 -7.55 -0.26
C ASP A 105 -21.08 -8.51 -1.20
N GLY A 106 -20.23 -9.37 -0.63
CA GLY A 106 -19.33 -10.23 -1.38
C GLY A 106 -18.08 -9.53 -1.93
N ALA A 107 -17.79 -8.29 -1.53
CA ALA A 107 -16.56 -7.62 -1.96
C ALA A 107 -15.33 -8.42 -1.50
N PHE A 108 -14.44 -8.74 -2.45
CA PHE A 108 -13.25 -9.57 -2.22
C PHE A 108 -13.54 -10.99 -1.70
N GLU A 109 -14.74 -11.55 -1.91
CA GLU A 109 -15.09 -12.89 -1.42
C GLU A 109 -14.10 -13.98 -1.88
N GLU A 110 -13.60 -13.87 -3.11
CA GLU A 110 -12.57 -14.74 -3.68
C GLU A 110 -11.30 -14.84 -2.82
N TYR A 111 -10.96 -13.76 -2.10
CA TYR A 111 -9.75 -13.66 -1.28
C TYR A 111 -10.03 -13.69 0.23
N THR A 112 -11.30 -13.60 0.64
CA THR A 112 -11.68 -13.50 2.06
C THR A 112 -12.46 -14.72 2.60
N SER A 113 -12.84 -15.64 1.71
CA SER A 113 -13.51 -16.90 2.06
C SER A 113 -12.59 -17.88 2.83
N ALA A 114 -13.15 -19.01 3.29
CA ALA A 114 -12.40 -20.05 3.98
C ALA A 114 -11.30 -20.67 3.08
N ASP A 115 -11.60 -20.80 1.78
CA ASP A 115 -10.72 -21.38 0.77
C ASP A 115 -9.81 -20.33 0.09
N LYS A 116 -9.69 -19.13 0.68
CA LYS A 116 -8.89 -18.02 0.13
C LYS A 116 -7.47 -18.40 -0.30
N PHE A 117 -6.85 -19.37 0.36
CA PHE A 117 -5.46 -19.77 0.10
C PHE A 117 -5.26 -20.38 -1.30
N ASP A 118 -6.33 -20.73 -1.99
CA ASP A 118 -6.26 -21.20 -3.39
C ASP A 118 -6.02 -20.04 -4.36
N ASN A 119 -6.39 -18.82 -3.98
CA ASN A 119 -6.30 -17.60 -4.80
C ASN A 119 -5.43 -16.50 -4.17
N VAL A 120 -4.93 -16.70 -2.95
CA VAL A 120 -4.10 -15.74 -2.19
C VAL A 120 -2.71 -16.32 -2.00
N ILE A 121 -1.69 -15.48 -2.21
CA ILE A 121 -0.31 -15.78 -1.82
C ILE A 121 0.10 -14.91 -0.64
N GLU A 122 0.56 -15.55 0.43
CA GLU A 122 1.14 -14.85 1.59
C GLU A 122 2.60 -14.54 1.31
N LEU A 123 2.94 -13.26 1.26
CA LEU A 123 4.28 -12.76 1.01
C LEU A 123 5.11 -12.79 2.28
N LYS A 124 6.23 -13.52 2.24
CA LYS A 124 7.19 -13.64 3.35
C LYS A 124 8.60 -13.40 2.84
N HIS A 125 9.26 -12.40 3.41
CA HIS A 125 10.59 -12.01 2.95
C HIS A 125 11.60 -13.16 3.09
N GLY A 126 12.35 -13.41 2.01
CA GLY A 126 13.35 -14.48 1.93
C GLY A 126 12.76 -15.87 1.72
N GLU A 127 11.44 -16.00 1.62
CA GLU A 127 10.78 -17.29 1.40
C GLU A 127 10.37 -17.47 -0.08
N PRO A 128 10.39 -18.71 -0.59
CA PRO A 128 9.82 -19.05 -1.90
C PRO A 128 8.33 -18.75 -1.99
N MET A 129 7.91 -18.20 -3.12
CA MET A 129 6.52 -17.83 -3.37
C MET A 129 5.65 -19.05 -3.71
N VAL A 130 5.01 -19.62 -2.67
CA VAL A 130 4.08 -20.74 -2.77
C VAL A 130 2.67 -20.37 -2.29
N PHE A 131 1.65 -20.96 -2.91
CA PHE A 131 0.25 -20.78 -2.53
C PHE A 131 -0.56 -22.07 -2.78
N ALA A 132 -1.90 -22.01 -2.65
CA ALA A 132 -2.79 -23.16 -2.78
C ALA A 132 -2.35 -24.34 -1.91
N LYS A 133 -2.04 -24.04 -0.63
CA LYS A 133 -1.56 -25.02 0.37
C LYS A 133 -0.29 -25.76 -0.07
N GLY A 134 0.56 -25.10 -0.86
CA GLY A 134 1.84 -25.62 -1.32
C GLY A 134 1.78 -26.41 -2.64
N THR A 135 0.61 -26.49 -3.28
CA THR A 135 0.45 -27.20 -4.57
C THR A 135 0.88 -26.35 -5.76
N LYS A 136 0.93 -25.02 -5.60
CA LYS A 136 1.30 -24.08 -6.66
C LYS A 136 2.39 -23.12 -6.19
N GLY A 137 3.21 -22.69 -7.13
CA GLY A 137 4.25 -21.69 -6.90
C GLY A 137 4.29 -20.63 -8.01
N ILE A 138 5.05 -19.56 -7.76
CA ILE A 138 5.29 -18.50 -8.74
C ILE A 138 6.72 -18.59 -9.24
N LYS A 139 6.89 -18.50 -10.56
CA LYS A 139 8.17 -18.35 -11.24
C LYS A 139 8.15 -17.07 -12.08
N LEU A 140 9.33 -16.47 -12.30
CA LEU A 140 9.50 -15.43 -13.32
C LEU A 140 10.11 -16.03 -14.59
N ASP A 141 9.39 -15.92 -15.70
CA ASP A 141 9.90 -16.14 -17.04
C ASP A 141 10.25 -14.77 -17.65
N GLY A 142 11.50 -14.33 -17.48
CA GLY A 142 11.90 -12.95 -17.76
C GLY A 142 11.28 -12.00 -16.74
N PHE A 143 10.37 -11.14 -17.19
CA PHE A 143 9.62 -10.20 -16.33
C PHE A 143 8.15 -10.59 -16.13
N THR A 144 7.76 -11.78 -16.62
CA THR A 144 6.38 -12.26 -16.54
C THR A 144 6.27 -13.32 -15.45
N ALA A 145 5.39 -13.09 -14.48
CA ALA A 145 5.07 -14.06 -13.46
C ALA A 145 4.16 -15.17 -14.02
N THR A 146 4.53 -16.42 -13.77
CA THR A 146 3.78 -17.61 -14.19
C THR A 146 3.51 -18.51 -12.99
N VAL A 147 2.32 -19.11 -12.97
CA VAL A 147 1.95 -20.11 -11.97
C VAL A 147 2.47 -21.47 -12.42
N ILE A 148 3.21 -22.15 -11.55
CA ILE A 148 3.72 -23.50 -11.78
C ILE A 148 3.14 -24.50 -10.78
N ASP A 149 3.09 -25.76 -11.21
CA ASP A 149 2.61 -26.89 -10.41
C ASP A 149 3.78 -27.53 -9.64
N MET A 150 3.66 -27.62 -8.32
CA MET A 150 4.72 -28.16 -7.46
C MET A 150 4.88 -29.68 -7.55
N GLU A 151 3.97 -30.41 -8.19
CA GLU A 151 4.18 -31.83 -8.49
C GLU A 151 5.25 -32.05 -9.58
N LYS A 152 5.49 -31.02 -10.42
CA LYS A 152 6.40 -31.08 -11.58
C LYS A 152 7.64 -30.22 -11.41
N HIS A 153 7.68 -29.37 -10.39
CA HIS A 153 8.72 -28.38 -10.18
C HIS A 153 9.23 -28.41 -8.75
N SER A 154 10.46 -27.93 -8.55
CA SER A 154 11.10 -27.86 -7.24
C SER A 154 11.00 -26.46 -6.64
N VAL A 155 11.29 -26.35 -5.34
CA VAL A 155 11.30 -25.06 -4.64
C VAL A 155 12.39 -24.12 -5.19
N ASP A 156 13.46 -24.67 -5.76
CA ASP A 156 14.57 -23.89 -6.33
C ASP A 156 14.17 -23.17 -7.64
N ASP A 157 13.07 -23.60 -8.27
CA ASP A 157 12.52 -22.97 -9.48
C ASP A 157 11.66 -21.72 -9.17
N LEU A 158 11.37 -21.48 -7.88
CA LEU A 158 10.43 -20.46 -7.45
C LEU A 158 11.08 -19.10 -7.29
N LEU A 159 10.27 -18.07 -7.56
CA LEU A 159 10.56 -16.70 -7.19
C LEU A 159 10.64 -16.61 -5.66
N ILE A 160 11.74 -16.07 -5.14
CA ILE A 160 11.88 -15.74 -3.72
C ILE A 160 11.36 -14.32 -3.51
N HIS A 161 10.52 -14.13 -2.49
CA HIS A 161 10.02 -12.81 -2.17
C HIS A 161 11.09 -11.94 -1.50
N ASP A 162 11.39 -10.80 -2.09
CA ASP A 162 12.28 -9.79 -1.53
C ASP A 162 11.51 -8.48 -1.34
N GLU A 163 11.12 -8.18 -0.10
CA GLU A 163 10.39 -6.96 0.23
C GLU A 163 11.26 -5.69 0.12
N THR A 164 12.58 -5.82 -0.07
CA THR A 164 13.48 -4.67 -0.26
C THR A 164 13.71 -4.33 -1.74
N ASN A 165 13.25 -5.20 -2.65
CA ASN A 165 13.43 -5.03 -4.08
C ASN A 165 12.25 -4.27 -4.71
N LEU A 166 12.49 -3.04 -5.14
CA LEU A 166 11.46 -2.18 -5.73
C LEU A 166 10.94 -2.69 -7.08
N ASP A 167 11.81 -3.25 -7.92
CA ASP A 167 11.41 -3.77 -9.23
C ASP A 167 10.46 -4.97 -9.07
N LEU A 168 10.81 -5.86 -8.15
CA LEU A 168 9.96 -6.99 -7.78
C LEU A 168 8.64 -6.52 -7.19
N ALA A 169 8.65 -5.52 -6.30
CA ALA A 169 7.44 -4.94 -5.73
C ALA A 169 6.50 -4.39 -6.82
N HIS A 170 7.03 -3.75 -7.87
CA HIS A 170 6.22 -3.28 -9.00
C HIS A 170 5.60 -4.44 -9.80
N ILE A 171 6.34 -5.54 -10.00
CA ILE A 171 5.80 -6.74 -10.64
C ILE A 171 4.66 -7.33 -9.80
N ILE A 172 4.89 -7.54 -8.50
CA ILE A 172 3.91 -8.09 -7.56
C ILE A 172 2.66 -7.21 -7.48
N ALA A 173 2.82 -5.89 -7.40
CA ALA A 173 1.68 -4.97 -7.34
C ALA A 173 0.74 -5.14 -8.54
N ASN A 174 1.27 -5.46 -9.73
CA ASN A 174 0.46 -5.69 -10.93
C ASN A 174 -0.33 -7.01 -10.93
N TRP A 175 -0.12 -7.89 -9.93
CA TRP A 175 -0.94 -9.10 -9.75
C TRP A 175 -2.30 -8.82 -9.12
N THR A 176 -2.53 -7.58 -8.67
CA THR A 176 -3.80 -7.16 -8.05
C THR A 176 -4.99 -7.47 -8.95
N SER A 177 -5.90 -8.33 -8.46
CA SER A 177 -7.08 -8.80 -9.19
C SER A 177 -6.77 -9.37 -10.58
N HIS A 178 -5.61 -10.01 -10.73
CA HIS A 178 -5.22 -10.67 -11.97
C HIS A 178 -5.98 -12.00 -12.14
N PRO A 179 -6.47 -12.34 -13.35
CA PRO A 179 -7.34 -13.51 -13.55
C PRO A 179 -6.66 -14.87 -13.35
N VAL A 180 -5.33 -14.91 -13.31
CA VAL A 180 -4.54 -16.16 -13.24
C VAL A 180 -3.58 -16.18 -12.06
N LEU A 181 -3.14 -15.00 -11.60
CA LEU A 181 -2.09 -14.91 -10.58
C LEU A 181 -2.77 -14.75 -9.21
N PRO A 182 -2.19 -15.30 -8.14
CA PRO A 182 -2.75 -15.14 -6.82
C PRO A 182 -2.67 -13.69 -6.36
N GLU A 183 -3.65 -13.29 -5.55
CA GLU A 183 -3.69 -11.98 -4.93
C GLU A 183 -2.60 -11.90 -3.84
N PRO A 184 -1.64 -10.96 -3.95
CA PRO A 184 -0.55 -10.84 -2.99
C PRO A 184 -1.03 -10.20 -1.69
N ILE A 185 -0.84 -10.91 -0.57
CA ILE A 185 -1.19 -10.50 0.79
C ILE A 185 0.08 -10.54 1.65
N GLY A 186 0.32 -9.48 2.43
CA GLY A 186 1.55 -9.31 3.22
C GLY A 186 2.28 -8.03 2.84
N VAL A 187 3.55 -7.94 3.24
CA VAL A 187 4.42 -6.81 2.91
C VAL A 187 4.92 -6.98 1.48
N ILE A 188 4.51 -6.07 0.59
CA ILE A 188 4.94 -6.04 -0.81
C ILE A 188 6.30 -5.35 -0.93
N TYR A 189 6.48 -4.26 -0.17
CA TYR A 189 7.71 -3.47 -0.18
C TYR A 189 7.96 -2.82 1.18
N SER A 190 9.22 -2.81 1.63
CA SER A 190 9.66 -2.19 2.88
C SER A 190 11.15 -1.84 2.80
N VAL A 191 11.49 -0.55 2.87
CA VAL A 191 12.88 -0.07 2.94
C VAL A 191 13.00 1.14 3.86
N ASP A 192 14.14 1.26 4.53
CA ASP A 192 14.43 2.45 5.32
C ASP A 192 14.96 3.57 4.42
N LYS A 193 14.41 4.78 4.61
CA LYS A 193 14.90 6.03 4.00
C LYS A 193 14.75 7.16 5.02
N PRO A 194 15.57 8.24 4.92
CA PRO A 194 15.35 9.43 5.74
C PRO A 194 13.90 9.92 5.64
N THR A 195 13.30 10.23 6.78
CA THR A 195 11.95 10.80 6.84
C THR A 195 12.02 12.31 6.71
N TYR A 196 11.00 12.92 6.10
CA TYR A 196 10.94 14.39 6.00
C TYR A 196 11.03 15.07 7.37
N ASN A 197 10.44 14.46 8.40
CA ASN A 197 10.48 14.97 9.76
C ASN A 197 11.92 15.04 10.29
N SER A 198 12.69 13.95 10.11
CA SER A 198 14.10 13.90 10.54
C SER A 198 14.96 14.91 9.79
N GLU A 199 14.80 15.03 8.47
CA GLU A 199 15.57 15.97 7.65
C GLU A 199 15.22 17.42 7.94
N MET A 200 13.94 17.73 8.19
CA MET A 200 13.50 19.06 8.56
C MET A 200 14.09 19.49 9.91
N VAL A 201 14.08 18.60 10.91
CA VAL A 201 14.72 18.87 12.21
C VAL A 201 16.22 19.10 12.03
N ALA A 202 16.91 18.24 11.27
CA ALA A 202 18.33 18.40 10.98
C ALA A 202 18.65 19.73 10.27
N GLN A 203 17.80 20.16 9.35
CA GLN A 203 17.91 21.46 8.67
C GLN A 203 17.76 22.62 9.64
N VAL A 204 16.77 22.58 10.54
CA VAL A 204 16.55 23.60 11.57
C VAL A 204 17.74 23.68 12.52
N ASP A 205 18.24 22.54 13.01
CA ASP A 205 19.40 22.48 13.90
C ASP A 205 20.66 23.05 13.24
N SER A 206 20.87 22.75 11.96
CA SER A 206 21.99 23.31 11.18
C SER A 206 21.88 24.83 11.05
N ALA A 207 20.67 25.35 10.79
CA ALA A 207 20.43 26.78 10.71
C ALA A 207 20.69 27.49 12.05
N VAL A 208 20.25 26.90 13.17
CA VAL A 208 20.48 27.43 14.53
C VAL A 208 21.98 27.44 14.86
N LYS A 209 22.73 26.39 14.50
CA LYS A 209 24.19 26.34 14.71
C LYS A 209 24.93 27.44 13.93
N GLN A 210 24.49 27.74 12.71
CA GLN A 210 25.16 28.72 11.84
C GLN A 210 24.77 30.17 12.15
N LYS A 211 23.49 30.43 12.45
CA LYS A 211 22.93 31.78 12.59
C LYS A 211 22.65 32.19 14.05
N GLY A 212 22.79 31.26 14.99
CA GLY A 212 22.33 31.43 16.36
C GLY A 212 20.81 31.25 16.49
N ALA A 213 20.32 31.19 17.73
CA ALA A 213 18.90 31.16 18.01
C ALA A 213 18.28 32.54 17.69
N GLY A 214 17.39 32.60 16.70
CA GLY A 214 16.67 33.83 16.34
C GLY A 214 15.51 34.10 17.31
N LYS A 215 15.23 35.38 17.58
CA LYS A 215 13.98 35.80 18.25
C LYS A 215 12.97 36.25 17.20
N VAL A 216 11.70 35.91 17.41
CA VAL A 216 10.60 36.38 16.54
C VAL A 216 10.61 37.90 16.41
N GLN A 217 10.88 38.62 17.51
CA GLN A 217 10.94 40.09 17.49
C GLN A 217 12.03 40.63 16.55
N ASP A 218 13.19 39.97 16.49
CA ASP A 218 14.29 40.38 15.62
C ASP A 218 13.91 40.21 14.14
N LEU A 219 13.15 39.15 13.81
CA LEU A 219 12.61 38.94 12.47
C LEU A 219 11.53 39.96 12.09
N LEU A 220 10.62 40.27 13.02
CA LEU A 220 9.58 41.29 12.80
C LEU A 220 10.18 42.69 12.60
N ASN A 221 11.31 42.96 13.25
CA ASN A 221 12.03 44.22 13.15
C ASN A 221 13.08 44.25 12.02
N ALA A 222 13.28 43.15 11.29
CA ALA A 222 14.28 43.07 10.21
C ALA A 222 13.82 43.74 8.90
N GLY A 223 12.51 44.01 8.76
CA GLY A 223 11.96 44.79 7.66
C GLY A 223 11.97 46.30 7.93
N ASP A 224 11.53 47.10 6.95
CA ASP A 224 11.39 48.55 7.12
C ASP A 224 10.26 48.87 8.11
N THR A 225 10.61 49.03 9.40
CA THR A 225 9.67 49.47 10.43
C THR A 225 9.75 50.97 10.65
N TRP A 226 8.62 51.66 10.83
CA TRP A 226 8.57 53.06 11.27
C TRP A 226 7.85 53.16 12.62
N THR A 227 8.34 54.05 13.49
CA THR A 227 7.68 54.37 14.75
C THR A 227 6.68 55.50 14.51
N VAL A 228 5.39 55.25 14.75
CA VAL A 228 4.38 56.32 14.80
C VAL A 228 4.50 57.01 16.17
N LYS A 229 4.80 58.32 16.16
CA LYS A 229 4.85 59.16 17.36
C LYS A 229 3.54 59.91 17.55
#